data_AF-A0A0B0D4E4-F1
#
_entry.id   AF-A0A0B0D4E4-F1
#
_cell.length_a   1.000
_cell.length_b   1.000
_cell.length_c   1.000
_cell.angle_alpha   90.00
_cell.angle_beta   90.00
_cell.angle_gamma   90.00
#
_symmetry.space_group_name_H-M   'P 1'
#
loop_
_entity.id
_entity.type
_entity.pdbx_description
1 polymer ?
#
loop_
_entity_poly.entity_id
_entity_poly.type
_entity_poly.pdbx_seq_one_letter_code
_entity_poly.pdbx_strand_id
1 'polypeptide(L)' 'MLSSIGIPGLILILTIALVIFGPKKLPEIGKAAGQTLKEFKSSARDLTDDVKEDSDVKK' A
#
# COMPACT_ATOMS: atom_id res chain seq x y z
N MET A 1 12.69 26.45 -3.86
CA MET A 1 12.61 26.69 -2.40
C MET A 1 12.16 25.45 -1.63
N LEU A 2 11.18 24.66 -2.14
CA LEU A 2 10.75 23.40 -1.50
C LEU A 2 11.75 22.25 -1.65
N SER A 3 12.56 22.19 -2.71
CA SER A 3 13.58 21.12 -2.88
C SER A 3 14.75 21.19 -1.91
N SER A 4 14.92 22.30 -1.16
CA SER A 4 15.89 22.41 -0.07
C SER A 4 15.35 21.83 1.24
N ILE A 5 14.05 21.62 1.33
CA ILE A 5 13.37 20.92 2.42
C ILE A 5 13.44 19.43 2.06
N GLY A 6 14.64 18.84 2.16
CA GLY A 6 14.82 17.42 1.91
C GLY A 6 14.19 16.56 3.00
N ILE A 7 14.79 15.39 3.24
CA ILE A 7 14.47 14.47 4.34
C ILE A 7 14.20 15.18 5.70
N PRO A 8 14.93 16.25 6.10
CA PRO A 8 14.67 16.93 7.38
C PRO A 8 13.26 17.52 7.52
N GLY A 9 12.69 18.09 6.44
CA GLY A 9 11.35 18.65 6.53
C GLY A 9 10.25 17.59 6.49
N LEU A 10 10.48 16.48 5.78
CA LEU A 10 9.59 15.32 5.85
C LEU A 10 9.48 14.80 7.29
N ILE A 11 10.61 14.73 8.01
CA ILE A 11 10.66 14.30 9.41
C ILE A 11 9.87 15.26 10.31
N LEU A 12 9.95 16.57 10.09
CA LEU A 12 9.16 17.55 10.85
C LEU A 12 7.66 17.36 10.63
N ILE A 13 7.23 17.20 9.38
CA ILE A 13 5.82 16.94 9.03
C ILE A 13 5.35 15.63 9.66
N LEU A 14 6.14 14.56 9.54
CA LEU A 14 5.84 13.28 10.18
C LEU A 14 5.72 13.42 11.68
N THR A 15 6.61 14.17 12.34
CA THR A 15 6.56 14.38 13.79
C THR A 15 5.25 15.05 14.21
N ILE A 16 4.83 16.11 13.51
CA ILE A 16 3.55 16.77 13.79
C ILE A 16 2.38 15.82 13.56
N ALA A 17 2.38 15.07 12.46
CA ALA A 17 1.36 14.07 12.17
C ALA A 17 1.32 12.98 13.26
N LEU A 18 2.48 12.53 13.75
CA LEU A 18 2.60 11.54 14.83
C LEU A 18 2.10 12.08 16.17
N VAL A 19 2.20 13.37 16.45
CA VAL A 19 1.62 13.98 17.66
C VAL A 19 0.09 13.98 17.59
N ILE A 20 -0.48 14.28 16.42
CA ILE A 20 -1.93 14.34 16.23
C ILE A 20 -2.54 12.93 16.18
N PHE A 21 -1.98 12.06 15.35
CA PHE A 21 -2.52 10.72 15.10
C PHE A 21 -1.96 9.67 16.07
N GLY A 22 -0.75 9.85 16.58
CA GLY A 22 -0.04 8.87 17.40
C GLY A 22 0.82 7.91 16.55
N PRO A 23 2.01 7.49 17.04
CA PRO A 23 2.93 6.63 16.30
C PRO A 23 2.43 5.21 16.05
N LYS A 24 1.43 4.74 16.82
CA LYS A 24 0.84 3.42 16.65
C LYS A 24 -0.19 3.36 15.51
N LYS A 25 -0.84 4.48 15.18
CA LYS A 25 -1.92 4.50 14.16
C LYS A 25 -1.40 4.31 12.74
N LEU A 26 -0.25 4.89 12.40
CA LEU A 26 0.33 4.74 11.06
C LEU A 26 0.64 3.27 10.71
N PRO A 27 1.34 2.49 11.56
CA PRO A 27 1.54 1.06 11.34
C PRO A 27 0.24 0.24 11.32
N GLU A 28 -0.73 0.59 12.16
CA GLU A 28 -2.02 -0.09 12.24
C GLU A 28 -2.83 0.06 10.94
N ILE A 29 -2.92 1.29 10.42
CA ILE A 29 -3.55 1.58 9.11
C ILE A 29 -2.79 0.88 7.99
N GLY A 30 -1.45 0.91 8.01
CA GLY A 30 -0.62 0.22 7.02
C GLY A 30 -0.82 -1.30 7.02
N LYS A 31 -0.99 -1.91 8.20
CA LYS A 31 -1.31 -3.35 8.32
C LYS A 31 -2.68 -3.68 7.77
N ALA A 32 -3.70 -2.91 8.13
CA ALA A 32 -5.07 -3.12 7.65
C ALA A 32 -5.15 -2.94 6.12
N ALA A 33 -4.64 -1.82 5.60
CA ALA A 33 -4.58 -1.56 4.17
C ALA A 33 -3.74 -2.61 3.43
N GLY A 34 -2.61 -3.03 4.01
CA GLY A 34 -1.74 -4.05 3.44
C GLY A 34 -2.41 -5.42 3.36
N GLN A 35 -3.21 -5.81 4.35
CA GLN A 35 -4.01 -7.04 4.31
C GLN A 35 -5.04 -6.98 3.18
N THR A 36 -5.78 -5.87 3.07
CA THR A 36 -6.75 -5.66 1.97
C THR A 36 -6.08 -5.72 0.61
N LEU A 37 -4.94 -5.04 0.42
CA LEU A 37 -4.19 -5.07 -0.83
C LEU A 37 -3.65 -6.47 -1.16
N LYS A 38 -3.26 -7.25 -0.15
CA LYS A 38 -2.77 -8.63 -0.31
C LYS A 38 -3.88 -9.58 -0.77
N GLU A 39 -5.06 -9.47 -0.17
CA GLU A 39 -6.24 -10.23 -0.57
C GLU A 39 -6.69 -9.84 -1.98
N PHE A 40 -6.80 -8.53 -2.25
CA PHE A 40 -7.12 -8.01 -3.57
C PHE A 40 -6.15 -8.53 -4.64
N LYS A 41 -4.84 -8.51 -4.35
CA LYS A 41 -3.82 -9.03 -5.27
C LYS A 41 -3.98 -10.54 -5.51
N SER A 42 -4.36 -11.32 -4.50
CA SER A 42 -4.55 -12.77 -4.66
C SER A 42 -5.75 -13.05 -5.53
N SER A 43 -6.91 -12.46 -5.21
CA SER A 43 -8.12 -12.63 -6.03
C SER A 43 -7.95 -12.14 -7.46
N ALA A 44 -7.23 -11.02 -7.66
CA ALA A 44 -6.91 -10.53 -9.00
C ALA A 44 -5.99 -11.49 -9.78
N ARG A 45 -5.11 -12.23 -9.09
CA ARG A 45 -4.25 -13.25 -9.71
C ARG A 45 -5.05 -14.48 -10.10
N ASP A 46 -5.90 -14.97 -9.20
CA ASP A 46 -6.74 -16.13 -9.46
C ASP A 46 -7.63 -15.88 -10.70
N LEU A 47 -8.27 -14.70 -10.78
CA LEU A 47 -9.04 -14.28 -11.95
C LEU A 47 -8.21 -14.20 -13.24
N THR A 48 -6.93 -13.79 -13.16
CA THR A 48 -6.08 -13.69 -14.35
C THR A 48 -5.59 -15.05 -14.82
N ASP A 49 -5.37 -15.97 -13.88
CA ASP A 49 -4.89 -17.32 -14.17
C ASP A 49 -6.03 -18.18 -14.75
N ASP A 50 -7.26 -18.05 -14.25
CA ASP A 50 -8.47 -18.69 -14.82
C ASP A 50 -8.71 -18.25 -16.29
N VAL A 51 -8.54 -16.95 -16.59
CA VAL A 51 -8.69 -16.42 -17.96
C VAL A 51 -7.59 -16.90 -18.91
N LYS A 52 -6.39 -17.20 -18.37
CA LYS A 52 -5.29 -17.76 -19.18
C LYS A 52 -5.51 -19.23 -19.49
N GLU A 53 -5.95 -20.04 -18.53
CA GLU A 53 -6.22 -21.47 -18.77
C GLU A 53 -7.31 -21.69 -19.83
N ASP A 54 -8.38 -20.88 -19.82
CA ASP A 54 -9.45 -20.96 -20.84
C ASP A 54 -8.97 -20.59 -22.27
N SER A 55 -7.87 -19.84 -22.39
CA SER A 55 -7.31 -19.40 -23.68
C SER A 55 -6.38 -20.44 -24.31
N ASP A 56 -5.74 -21.29 -23.51
CA ASP A 56 -4.84 -22.37 -23.97
C ASP A 56 -5.57 -23.69 -24.28
N VAL A 57 -6.75 -23.94 -23.68
CA VAL A 57 -7.56 -25.15 -23.96
C VAL A 57 -8.27 -25.08 -25.32
N LYS A 58 -8.41 -23.89 -25.91
CA LYS A 58 -9.18 -23.66 -27.14
C LYS A 58 -8.35 -23.60 -28.43
N LYS A 59 -7.05 -23.93 -28.38
CA LYS A 59 -6.14 -23.91 -29.53
C LYS A 59 -5.78 -25.30 -30.05
#